data_AF-A0A7V4LRD2-F1
#
_entry.id   AF-A0A7V4LRD2-F1
#
_cell.length_a   1.000
_cell.length_b   1.000
_cell.length_c   1.000
_cell.angle_alpha   90.00
_cell.angle_beta   90.00
_cell.angle_gamma   90.00
#
_symmetry.space_group_name_H-M   'P 1'
#
loop_
_entity.id
_entity.type
_entity.pdbx_description
1 polymer ?
#
loop_
_entity_poly.entity_id
_entity_poly.type
_entity_poly.pdbx_seq_one_letter_code
_entity_poly.pdbx_strand_id
1 'polypeptide(L)'
;MGSKAARDRRRRGGPAPALGILALAATLWGTAACGQSEEDYNVPYTNLVVKEEHRGRLQDLLLSPDLWAMERDVVCHQVHGLYFCWVSEEKTAIRSSVRGLELLGRPVYEVVIHLSSNGVREVNVSFFNRGDTGNIFEEDFLRLGRAVDDALTRLCG
;
A
#
# COMPACT_ATOMS: atom_id res chain seq x y z
N MET A 1 31.52 -9.93 -53.47
CA MET A 1 31.47 -11.06 -54.43
C MET A 1 31.08 -12.32 -53.69
N GLY A 2 30.09 -13.07 -54.20
CA GLY A 2 29.68 -14.42 -53.76
C GLY A 2 28.59 -14.44 -52.67
N SER A 3 27.30 -14.52 -53.02
CA SER A 3 26.46 -15.76 -53.15
C SER A 3 26.08 -16.39 -51.79
N LYS A 4 24.87 -16.88 -51.51
CA LYS A 4 23.69 -17.21 -52.32
C LYS A 4 22.50 -17.44 -51.36
N ALA A 5 21.29 -17.22 -51.88
CA ALA A 5 20.01 -17.46 -51.23
C ALA A 5 19.72 -18.94 -50.89
N ALA A 6 18.87 -19.18 -49.90
CA ALA A 6 17.98 -20.33 -49.87
C ALA A 6 16.63 -19.94 -49.25
N ARG A 7 15.58 -20.29 -49.99
CA ARG A 7 14.17 -19.99 -49.82
C ARG A 7 13.51 -21.27 -49.27
N ASP A 8 12.35 -21.09 -48.64
CA ASP A 8 11.14 -21.90 -48.84
C ASP A 8 10.60 -22.77 -47.69
N ARG A 9 9.25 -22.81 -47.69
CA ARG A 9 8.23 -23.62 -47.00
C ARG A 9 7.62 -23.01 -45.74
N ARG A 10 6.44 -22.36 -45.80
CA ARG A 10 5.05 -22.94 -45.93
C ARG A 10 4.79 -23.97 -44.82
N ARG A 11 3.72 -23.97 -44.02
CA ARG A 11 2.35 -23.42 -44.15
C ARG A 11 1.60 -23.70 -42.82
N ARG A 12 0.64 -22.81 -42.51
CA ARG A 12 -0.73 -23.06 -41.99
C ARG A 12 -0.94 -23.71 -40.61
N GLY A 13 -1.80 -23.06 -39.84
CA GLY A 13 -2.76 -23.74 -38.95
C GLY A 13 -2.98 -23.05 -37.61
N GLY A 14 -3.52 -21.83 -37.60
CA GLY A 14 -4.00 -21.21 -36.36
C GLY A 14 -5.53 -21.20 -36.33
N PRO A 15 -6.18 -21.82 -35.34
CA PRO A 15 -7.49 -21.42 -34.88
C PRO A 15 -7.34 -20.56 -33.61
N ALA A 16 -7.94 -19.37 -33.63
CA ALA A 16 -8.55 -18.75 -32.45
C ALA A 16 -10.06 -19.08 -32.50
N PRO A 17 -10.89 -18.88 -31.47
CA PRO A 17 -10.63 -18.43 -30.10
C PRO A 17 -11.24 -19.40 -29.03
N ALA A 18 -10.79 -19.33 -27.78
CA ALA A 18 -11.48 -20.01 -26.66
C ALA A 18 -12.15 -18.98 -25.75
N LEU A 19 -13.49 -18.94 -25.82
CA LEU A 19 -14.40 -18.44 -24.79
C LEU A 19 -14.60 -19.55 -23.74
N GLY A 20 -14.54 -19.21 -22.46
CA GLY A 20 -14.88 -20.09 -21.32
C GLY A 20 -14.51 -19.43 -20.00
N ILE A 21 -15.44 -18.70 -19.35
CA ILE A 21 -16.29 -19.12 -18.22
C ILE A 21 -15.53 -19.33 -16.91
N LEU A 22 -15.87 -18.45 -15.95
CA LEU A 22 -15.83 -18.53 -14.48
C LEU A 22 -15.11 -19.73 -13.83
N ALA A 23 -14.07 -19.42 -13.07
CA ALA A 23 -13.67 -20.21 -11.90
C ALA A 23 -13.80 -19.34 -10.65
N LEU A 24 -14.86 -19.62 -9.87
CA LEU A 24 -15.04 -19.16 -8.50
C LEU A 24 -14.21 -20.11 -7.61
N ALA A 25 -13.14 -19.62 -6.99
CA ALA A 25 -12.42 -20.36 -5.96
C ALA A 25 -12.34 -19.48 -4.70
N ALA A 26 -13.30 -19.70 -3.80
CA ALA A 26 -13.20 -19.26 -2.42
C ALA A 26 -12.25 -20.21 -1.70
N THR A 27 -11.16 -19.69 -1.13
CA THR A 27 -10.40 -20.40 -0.11
C THR A 27 -10.03 -19.40 0.98
N LEU A 28 -10.59 -19.65 2.17
CA LEU A 28 -10.40 -18.87 3.38
C LEU A 28 -9.16 -19.36 4.14
N TRP A 29 -8.31 -18.37 4.45
CA TRP A 29 -7.37 -18.23 5.58
C TRP A 29 -5.97 -18.85 5.49
N GLY A 30 -5.00 -17.94 5.46
CA GLY A 30 -3.59 -18.12 5.83
C GLY A 30 -2.88 -16.77 5.76
N THR A 31 -2.61 -16.16 6.92
CA THR A 31 -1.98 -14.85 7.14
C THR A 31 -0.63 -14.66 6.43
N ALA A 32 -0.49 -13.59 5.65
CA ALA A 32 0.81 -12.98 5.34
C ALA A 32 0.66 -11.52 4.88
N ALA A 33 0.50 -10.59 5.83
CA ALA A 33 0.87 -9.20 5.54
C ALA A 33 2.41 -9.07 5.49
N CYS A 34 2.90 -8.25 4.55
CA CYS A 34 4.27 -8.23 4.04
C CYS A 34 4.88 -9.62 3.73
N GLY A 35 4.13 -10.42 2.98
CA GLY A 35 4.56 -11.69 2.40
C GLY A 35 3.57 -12.18 1.33
N GLN A 36 3.25 -11.33 0.36
CA GLN A 36 2.32 -11.65 -0.73
C GLN A 36 3.08 -11.94 -2.03
N SER A 37 2.59 -12.94 -2.77
CA SER A 37 3.06 -13.41 -4.08
C SER A 37 3.05 -12.30 -5.14
N GLU A 38 3.82 -12.49 -6.22
CA GLU A 38 4.00 -11.54 -7.36
C GLU A 38 2.70 -11.05 -8.04
N GLU A 39 1.52 -11.52 -7.64
CA GLU A 39 0.23 -11.19 -8.26
C GLU A 39 -0.58 -10.11 -7.51
N ASP A 40 -0.14 -9.65 -6.33
CA ASP A 40 -0.88 -8.68 -5.48
C ASP A 40 -0.50 -7.21 -5.74
N TYR A 41 -0.25 -6.84 -7.00
CA TYR A 41 -0.17 -5.43 -7.38
C TYR A 41 -1.57 -4.85 -7.50
N ASN A 42 -1.87 -3.85 -6.68
CA ASN A 42 -2.97 -2.91 -6.89
C ASN A 42 -4.40 -3.47 -6.63
N VAL A 43 -4.60 -4.26 -5.58
CA VAL A 43 -5.97 -4.60 -5.13
C VAL A 43 -6.57 -3.40 -4.37
N PRO A 44 -7.75 -2.87 -4.76
CA PRO A 44 -8.38 -1.76 -4.04
C PRO A 44 -8.96 -2.25 -2.71
N TYR A 45 -8.20 -2.11 -1.62
CA TYR A 45 -8.64 -2.42 -0.25
C TYR A 45 -9.57 -1.36 0.36
N THR A 46 -10.21 -0.51 -0.46
CA THR A 46 -11.05 0.62 -0.02
C THR A 46 -12.28 0.20 0.80
N ASN A 47 -12.64 -1.09 0.77
CA ASN A 47 -13.74 -1.67 1.55
C ASN A 47 -13.28 -2.42 2.81
N LEU A 48 -11.98 -2.56 3.05
CA LEU A 48 -11.47 -3.15 4.28
C LEU A 48 -11.51 -2.13 5.42
N VAL A 49 -11.80 -2.63 6.61
CA VAL A 49 -11.78 -1.86 7.85
C VAL A 49 -10.74 -2.49 8.78
N VAL A 50 -9.87 -1.67 9.35
CA VAL A 50 -8.94 -2.10 10.40
C VAL A 50 -9.75 -2.66 11.56
N LYS A 51 -9.42 -3.88 11.98
CA LYS A 51 -10.09 -4.48 13.13
C LYS A 51 -9.79 -3.69 14.40
N GLU A 52 -10.70 -3.70 15.37
CA GLU A 52 -10.54 -2.89 16.58
C GLU A 52 -9.26 -3.24 17.36
N GLU A 53 -8.82 -4.50 17.37
CA GLU A 53 -7.57 -4.92 18.00
C GLU A 53 -6.30 -4.36 17.35
N HIS A 54 -6.44 -3.73 16.19
CA HIS A 54 -5.34 -3.09 15.47
C HIS A 54 -5.47 -1.56 15.43
N ARG A 55 -6.53 -0.99 16.01
CA ARG A 55 -6.61 0.46 16.25
C ARG A 55 -5.44 0.90 17.12
N GLY A 56 -4.88 2.08 16.83
CA GLY A 56 -3.72 2.62 17.55
C GLY A 56 -2.37 2.03 17.13
N ARG A 57 -2.30 0.83 16.54
CA ARG A 57 -1.01 0.24 16.11
C ARG A 57 -0.27 1.08 15.07
N LEU A 58 -1.02 1.80 14.22
CA LEU A 58 -0.40 2.76 13.30
C LEU A 58 0.31 3.88 14.07
N GLN A 59 -0.33 4.41 15.09
CA GLN A 59 0.25 5.44 15.96
C GLN A 59 1.47 4.90 16.70
N ASP A 60 1.38 3.71 17.30
CA ASP A 60 2.49 3.09 18.02
C ASP A 60 3.72 2.89 17.12
N LEU A 61 3.50 2.48 15.86
CA LEU A 61 4.57 2.36 14.88
C LEU A 61 5.15 3.72 14.47
N LEU A 62 4.29 4.66 14.05
CA LEU A 62 4.74 5.92 13.46
C LEU A 62 5.33 6.89 14.49
N LEU A 63 4.93 6.79 15.76
CA LEU A 63 5.47 7.59 16.86
C LEU A 63 6.57 6.86 17.64
N SER A 64 6.95 5.64 17.23
CA SER A 64 8.06 4.93 17.84
C SER A 64 9.37 5.71 17.62
N PRO A 65 10.17 5.97 18.67
CA PRO A 65 11.47 6.60 18.52
C PRO A 65 12.42 5.77 17.64
N ASP A 66 12.19 4.46 17.57
CA ASP A 66 13.04 3.52 16.86
C ASP A 66 12.65 3.35 15.39
N LEU A 67 11.52 3.90 14.93
CA LEU A 67 11.00 3.71 13.57
C LEU A 67 12.08 3.88 12.49
N TRP A 68 12.85 4.95 12.60
CA TRP A 68 13.89 5.31 11.63
C TRP A 68 15.13 4.42 11.69
N ALA A 69 15.33 3.71 12.80
CA ALA A 69 16.40 2.74 12.98
C ALA A 69 15.93 1.31 12.65
N MET A 70 14.63 1.08 12.46
CA MET A 70 14.11 -0.25 12.14
C MET A 70 14.57 -0.70 10.75
N GLU A 71 15.07 -1.93 10.69
CA GLU A 71 15.34 -2.60 9.43
C GLU A 71 14.05 -2.84 8.65
N ARG A 72 14.18 -2.89 7.32
CA ARG A 72 13.08 -3.07 6.39
C ARG A 72 12.15 -4.24 6.76
N ASP A 73 12.71 -5.39 7.09
CA ASP A 73 11.93 -6.60 7.39
C ASP A 73 11.17 -6.47 8.72
N VAL A 74 11.75 -5.75 9.69
CA VAL A 74 11.09 -5.44 10.97
C VAL A 74 9.89 -4.54 10.73
N VAL A 75 10.05 -3.46 9.94
CA VAL A 75 8.93 -2.56 9.58
C VAL A 75 7.81 -3.35 8.90
N CYS A 76 8.17 -4.22 7.96
CA CYS A 76 7.25 -5.08 7.24
C CYS A 76 6.45 -6.01 8.16
N HIS A 77 7.09 -6.54 9.21
CA HIS A 77 6.42 -7.32 10.22
C HIS A 77 5.49 -6.46 11.10
N GLN A 78 5.94 -5.25 11.50
CA GLN A 78 5.17 -4.35 12.37
C GLN A 78 3.88 -3.86 11.73
N VAL A 79 3.86 -3.66 10.41
CA VAL A 79 2.66 -3.27 9.66
C VAL A 79 1.68 -4.42 9.45
N HIS A 80 2.00 -5.64 9.91
CA HIS A 80 1.10 -6.78 9.79
C HIS A 80 -0.22 -6.52 10.52
N GLY A 81 -1.35 -6.68 9.83
CA GLY A 81 -2.69 -6.38 10.36
C GLY A 81 -3.17 -4.94 10.12
N LEU A 82 -2.31 -4.06 9.58
CA LEU A 82 -2.70 -2.73 9.09
C LEU A 82 -2.97 -2.69 7.57
N TYR A 83 -3.04 -3.86 6.93
CA TYR A 83 -3.38 -4.03 5.52
C TYR A 83 -2.50 -3.23 4.55
N PHE A 84 -1.19 -3.15 4.84
CA PHE A 84 -0.22 -2.58 3.91
C PHE A 84 0.08 -3.53 2.75
N CYS A 85 0.15 -2.98 1.53
CA CYS A 85 0.55 -3.69 0.32
C CYS A 85 1.71 -2.97 -0.39
N TRP A 86 2.48 -3.69 -1.20
CA TRP A 86 3.57 -3.12 -1.99
C TRP A 86 3.01 -2.22 -3.11
N VAL A 87 3.64 -1.07 -3.33
CA VAL A 87 3.23 -0.09 -4.35
C VAL A 87 4.02 -0.27 -5.66
N SER A 88 5.18 -0.95 -5.63
CA SER A 88 6.03 -1.17 -6.80
C SER A 88 6.74 -2.53 -6.74
N GLU A 89 7.20 -3.02 -7.89
CA GLU A 89 7.92 -4.31 -8.02
C GLU A 89 9.26 -4.32 -7.31
N GLU A 90 9.93 -3.17 -7.30
CA GLU A 90 11.18 -2.95 -6.58
C GLU A 90 10.98 -2.96 -5.05
N LYS A 91 9.72 -3.03 -4.60
CA LYS A 91 9.32 -3.08 -3.20
C LYS A 91 9.97 -1.94 -2.42
N THR A 92 9.88 -0.73 -2.96
CA THR A 92 10.46 0.48 -2.36
C THR A 92 9.45 1.30 -1.57
N ALA A 93 8.17 0.93 -1.62
CA ALA A 93 7.12 1.55 -0.83
C ALA A 93 6.01 0.56 -0.50
N ILE A 94 5.48 0.67 0.70
CA ILE A 94 4.24 0.01 1.13
C ILE A 94 3.17 1.07 1.39
N ARG A 95 1.91 0.75 1.08
CA ARG A 95 0.77 1.63 1.25
C ARG A 95 -0.37 0.95 1.98
N SER A 96 -1.07 1.68 2.84
CA SER A 96 -2.38 1.30 3.35
C SER A 96 -3.36 2.47 3.22
N SER A 97 -4.56 2.20 2.72
CA SER A 97 -5.66 3.16 2.55
C SER A 97 -6.98 2.58 3.07
N VAL A 98 -6.90 1.66 4.03
CA VAL A 98 -8.06 0.99 4.61
C VAL A 98 -8.77 1.89 5.62
N ARG A 99 -10.08 1.69 5.78
CA ARG A 99 -10.87 2.50 6.72
C ARG A 99 -10.52 2.14 8.16
N GLY A 100 -10.61 3.11 9.07
CA GLY A 100 -10.35 2.90 10.50
C GLY A 100 -8.88 2.99 10.89
N LEU A 101 -7.98 3.34 9.96
CA LEU A 101 -6.64 3.83 10.33
C LEU A 101 -6.79 5.15 11.07
N GLU A 102 -6.08 5.29 12.19
CA GLU A 102 -6.08 6.47 13.01
C GLU A 102 -4.65 6.85 13.41
N LEU A 103 -4.37 8.15 13.43
CA LEU A 103 -3.11 8.74 13.92
C LEU A 103 -3.46 10.00 14.70
N LEU A 104 -2.94 10.15 15.93
CA LEU A 104 -3.21 11.29 16.81
C LEU A 104 -4.72 11.48 17.08
N GLY A 105 -5.46 10.38 17.18
CA GLY A 105 -6.91 10.36 17.36
C GLY A 105 -7.71 10.87 16.14
N ARG A 106 -7.10 10.88 14.95
CA ARG A 106 -7.72 11.37 13.71
C ARG A 106 -7.73 10.27 12.65
N PRO A 107 -8.81 10.17 11.85
CA PRO A 107 -8.87 9.22 10.75
C PRO A 107 -7.82 9.56 9.70
N VAL A 108 -7.09 8.55 9.27
CA VAL A 108 -6.10 8.64 8.20
C VAL A 108 -6.72 8.11 6.92
N TYR A 109 -6.54 8.87 5.83
CA TYR A 109 -6.97 8.46 4.50
C TYR A 109 -6.01 7.44 3.89
N GLU A 110 -4.71 7.74 3.95
CA GLU A 110 -3.67 6.89 3.39
C GLU A 110 -2.37 7.05 4.18
N VAL A 111 -1.61 5.96 4.30
CA VAL A 111 -0.21 5.98 4.72
C VAL A 111 0.64 5.29 3.67
N VAL A 112 1.74 5.93 3.29
CA VAL A 112 2.78 5.36 2.45
C VAL A 112 4.10 5.40 3.21
N ILE A 113 4.73 4.24 3.39
CA ILE A 113 6.07 4.12 3.97
C ILE A 113 7.02 3.77 2.83
N HIS A 114 7.94 4.70 2.53
CA HIS A 114 9.01 4.47 1.58
C HIS A 114 10.19 3.82 2.29
N LEU A 115 10.71 2.75 1.69
CA LEU A 115 11.75 1.90 2.22
C LEU A 115 13.00 2.01 1.33
N SER A 116 14.16 1.96 1.98
CA SER A 116 15.46 1.79 1.35
C SER A 116 16.04 0.41 1.70
N SER A 117 17.27 0.12 1.28
CA SER A 117 17.98 -1.07 1.74
C SER A 117 18.21 -1.07 3.26
N ASN A 118 18.27 0.10 3.89
CA ASN A 118 18.69 0.26 5.28
C ASN A 118 17.51 0.48 6.26
N GLY A 119 16.26 0.45 5.77
CA GLY A 119 15.07 0.70 6.60
C GLY A 119 14.16 1.80 6.04
N VAL A 120 13.43 2.48 6.93
CA VAL A 120 12.48 3.55 6.58
C VAL A 120 13.23 4.78 6.05
N ARG A 121 12.84 5.23 4.85
CA ARG A 121 13.36 6.46 4.24
C ARG A 121 12.45 7.65 4.51
N GLU A 122 11.15 7.43 4.41
CA GLU A 122 10.15 8.49 4.40
C GLU A 122 8.78 7.89 4.74
N VAL A 123 7.96 8.64 5.47
CA VAL A 123 6.57 8.28 5.76
C VAL A 123 5.69 9.44 5.34
N ASN A 124 4.75 9.15 4.45
CA ASN A 124 3.73 10.09 4.01
C ASN A 124 2.39 9.66 4.63
N VAL A 125 1.78 10.56 5.39
CA VAL A 125 0.44 10.35 5.97
C VAL A 125 -0.50 11.38 5.38
N SER A 126 -1.52 10.90 4.67
CA SER A 126 -2.57 11.71 4.11
C SER A 126 -3.80 11.63 5.00
N PHE A 127 -4.22 12.76 5.57
CA PHE A 127 -5.49 12.86 6.29
C PHE A 127 -6.67 13.20 5.38
N PHE A 128 -6.39 13.64 4.15
CA PHE A 128 -7.36 14.04 3.15
C PHE A 128 -6.80 13.83 1.74
N ASN A 129 -7.60 13.32 0.80
CA ASN A 129 -7.24 13.26 -0.62
C ASN A 129 -8.30 13.93 -1.50
N ARG A 130 -7.86 14.87 -2.34
CA ARG A 130 -8.73 15.62 -3.24
C ARG A 130 -9.13 14.73 -4.43
N GLY A 131 -10.40 14.34 -4.46
CA GLY A 131 -10.97 13.49 -5.51
C GLY A 131 -11.76 12.32 -4.92
N ASP A 132 -11.22 11.70 -3.88
CA ASP A 132 -11.82 10.52 -3.25
C ASP A 132 -12.61 10.88 -1.97
N THR A 133 -12.22 11.95 -1.27
CA THR A 133 -12.86 12.38 0.00
C THR A 133 -13.96 13.42 -0.21
N GLY A 134 -14.26 13.79 -1.47
CA GLY A 134 -15.18 14.89 -1.78
C GLY A 134 -14.57 16.28 -1.51
N ASN A 135 -15.43 17.29 -1.39
CA ASN A 135 -15.01 18.65 -1.11
C ASN A 135 -14.91 18.89 0.39
N ILE A 136 -13.77 19.39 0.85
CA ILE A 136 -13.59 19.97 2.18
C ILE A 136 -13.56 21.50 2.04
N PHE A 137 -14.18 22.22 2.99
CA PHE A 137 -14.04 23.67 3.04
C PHE A 137 -12.62 24.04 3.49
N GLU A 138 -12.12 25.16 3.00
CA GLU A 138 -10.79 25.66 3.37
C GLU A 138 -10.63 25.80 4.89
N GLU A 139 -11.66 26.28 5.58
CA GLU A 139 -11.64 26.43 7.04
C GLU A 139 -11.44 25.09 7.76
N ASP A 140 -12.12 24.03 7.30
CA ASP A 140 -12.01 22.69 7.89
C ASP A 140 -10.64 22.08 7.60
N PHE A 141 -10.10 22.30 6.40
CA PHE A 141 -8.74 21.87 6.06
C PHE A 141 -7.68 22.56 6.94
N LEU A 142 -7.78 23.87 7.13
CA LEU A 142 -6.88 24.62 8.02
C LEU A 142 -7.05 24.19 9.49
N ARG A 143 -8.27 23.87 9.92
CA ARG A 143 -8.54 23.34 11.26
C ARG A 143 -7.91 21.97 11.46
N LEU A 144 -7.97 21.10 10.46
CA LEU A 144 -7.28 19.81 10.47
C LEU A 144 -5.76 20.01 10.59
N GLY A 145 -5.18 20.89 9.78
CA GLY A 145 -3.75 21.20 9.83
C GLY A 145 -3.28 21.67 11.20
N ARG A 146 -3.94 22.69 11.78
CA ARG A 146 -3.62 23.19 13.13
C ARG A 146 -3.71 22.09 14.18
N ALA A 147 -4.72 21.24 14.10
CA ALA A 147 -4.96 20.25 15.13
C ALA A 147 -4.01 19.04 15.03
N VAL A 148 -3.38 18.81 13.88
CA VAL A 148 -2.24 17.89 13.74
C VAL A 148 -0.96 18.54 14.29
N ASP A 149 -0.71 19.81 13.96
CA ASP A 149 0.45 20.57 14.44
C ASP A 149 0.48 20.68 15.98
N ASP A 150 -0.66 21.00 16.59
CA ASP A 150 -0.82 21.02 18.05
C ASP A 150 -0.52 19.65 18.68
N ALA A 151 -0.96 18.57 18.04
CA ALA A 151 -0.77 17.21 18.55
C ALA A 151 0.70 16.78 18.46
N LEU A 152 1.39 17.10 17.36
CA LEU A 152 2.82 16.84 17.20
C LEU A 152 3.65 17.70 18.16
N THR A 153 3.31 18.97 18.32
CA THR A 153 4.00 19.89 19.24
C THR A 153 3.97 19.36 20.68
N ARG A 154 2.84 18.83 21.13
CA ARG A 154 2.70 18.22 22.47
C ARG A 154 3.51 16.93 22.67
N LEU A 155 3.86 16.23 21.60
CA LEU A 155 4.69 15.03 21.68
C LEU A 155 6.17 15.37 21.70
N CYS A 156 6.56 16.51 21.13
CA CYS A 156 7.95 16.95 21.00
C CYS A 156 8.40 17.94 22.09
N GLY A 157 7.47 18.54 22.85
CA GLY A 157 7.74 19.51 23.91
C GLY A 157 7.46 18.96 25.30
#